data_AF-A0A1X9MFZ1-F1
#
_entry.id   AF-A0A1X9MFZ1-F1
#
_cell.length_a   1.000
_cell.length_b   1.000
_cell.length_c   1.000
_cell.angle_alpha   90.00
_cell.angle_beta   90.00
_cell.angle_gamma   90.00
#
_symmetry.space_group_name_H-M   'P 1'
#
loop_
_entity.id
_entity.type
_entity.pdbx_description
1 polymer ?
#
loop_
_entity_poly.entity_id
_entity_poly.type
_entity_poly.pdbx_seq_one_letter_code
_entity_poly.pdbx_strand_id
1 'polypeptide(L)' 'MISFLILGCIVTFGSLVIFLVGLIEQGKFLFAPFIAAVVGINFILISIVQVRREREEDGGTSS' A
#
# COMPACT_ATOMS: atom_id res chain seq x y z
N MET A 1 6.45 -4.69 -11.89
CA MET A 1 5.88 -3.87 -10.78
C MET A 1 4.72 -4.53 -10.05
N ILE A 2 3.82 -5.24 -10.74
CA ILE A 2 2.58 -5.80 -10.17
C ILE A 2 2.81 -6.70 -8.94
N SER A 3 3.82 -7.58 -8.93
CA SER A 3 4.09 -8.45 -7.77
C SER A 3 4.46 -7.68 -6.50
N PHE A 4 5.19 -6.57 -6.63
CA PHE A 4 5.53 -5.69 -5.50
C PHE A 4 4.31 -4.94 -5.00
N LEU A 5 3.42 -4.51 -5.89
CA LEU A 5 2.15 -3.88 -5.52
C LEU A 5 1.24 -4.85 -4.75
N ILE A 6 1.13 -6.10 -5.20
CA ILE A 6 0.36 -7.13 -4.49
C ILE A 6 0.94 -7.39 -3.10
N LEU A 7 2.27 -7.54 -2.99
CA LEU A 7 2.93 -7.73 -1.70
C LEU A 7 2.72 -6.52 -0.78
N GLY A 8 2.85 -5.30 -1.32
CA GLY A 8 2.58 -4.05 -0.60
C GLY A 8 1.14 -3.99 -0.08
N CYS A 9 0.15 -4.39 -0.88
CA CYS A 9 -1.25 -4.50 -0.45
C CYS A 9 -1.42 -5.49 0.72
N ILE A 10 -0.82 -6.68 0.64
CA ILE A 10 -0.93 -7.69 1.69
C ILE A 10 -0.34 -7.17 3.01
N VAL A 11 0.86 -6.59 2.97
CA VAL A 11 1.53 -6.05 4.16
C VAL A 11 0.75 -4.87 4.74
N THR A 12 0.24 -3.98 3.90
CA THR A 12 -0.56 -2.83 4.32
C THR A 12 -1.84 -3.28 4.99
N PHE A 13 -2.56 -4.24 4.39
CA PHE A 13 -3.80 -4.74 4.95
C PHE A 13 -3.57 -5.51 6.26
N GLY A 14 -2.53 -6.34 6.31
CA GLY A 14 -2.15 -7.07 7.52
C GLY A 14 -1.77 -6.14 8.67
N SER A 15 -0.97 -5.10 8.40
CA SER A 15 -0.62 -4.10 9.42
C SER A 15 -1.84 -3.30 9.90
N LEU A 16 -2.77 -2.95 9.01
CA LEU A 16 -4.02 -2.29 9.38
C LEU A 16 -4.87 -3.14 10.32
N VAL A 17 -5.00 -4.45 10.03
CA VAL A 17 -5.74 -5.39 10.88
C VAL A 17 -5.10 -5.51 12.26
N ILE A 18 -3.78 -5.70 12.33
CA ILE A 18 -3.05 -5.78 13.62
C ILE A 18 -3.22 -4.48 14.41
N PHE A 19 -3.11 -3.33 13.73
CA PHE A 19 -3.33 -2.03 14.37
C PHE A 19 -4.74 -1.91 14.94
N LEU A 20 -5.77 -2.27 14.18
CA LEU A 20 -7.17 -2.22 14.62
C LEU A 20 -7.44 -3.17 15.80
N VAL A 21 -6.90 -4.38 15.79
CA VAL A 21 -7.00 -5.32 16.91
C VAL A 21 -6.35 -4.73 18.17
N GLY A 22 -5.14 -4.20 18.05
CA GLY A 22 -4.46 -3.54 19.17
C GLY A 22 -5.25 -2.33 19.71
N LEU A 23 -5.85 -1.55 18.82
CA LEU A 23 -6.59 -0.36 19.18
C LEU A 23 -7.93 -0.69 19.85
N ILE A 24 -8.71 -1.60 19.28
CA ILE A 24 -10.08 -1.91 19.72
C ILE A 24 -10.09 -2.89 20.89
N GLU A 25 -9.34 -3.99 20.81
CA GLU A 25 -9.39 -5.04 21.84
C GLU A 25 -8.49 -4.75 23.02
N GLN A 26 -7.30 -4.18 22.78
CA GLN A 26 -6.32 -3.95 23.85
C GLN A 26 -6.30 -2.49 24.34
N GLY A 27 -6.99 -1.58 23.66
CA GLY A 27 -6.93 -0.14 23.96
C GLY A 27 -5.54 0.47 23.78
N LYS A 28 -4.64 -0.21 23.05
CA LYS A 28 -3.24 0.18 22.89
C LYS A 28 -3.01 0.70 21.48
N PHE A 29 -2.47 1.91 21.40
CA PHE A 29 -2.01 2.43 20.12
C PHE A 29 -0.70 1.74 19.71
N LEU A 30 -0.80 0.74 18.85
CA LEU A 30 0.37 0.05 18.32
C LEU A 30 1.02 0.90 17.22
N PHE A 31 2.02 1.69 17.61
CA PHE A 31 2.69 2.64 16.71
C PHE A 31 3.35 1.98 15.49
N ALA A 32 3.99 0.83 15.68
CA ALA A 32 4.67 0.12 14.59
C ALA A 32 3.72 -0.31 13.44
N PRO A 33 2.62 -1.04 13.69
CA PRO A 33 1.68 -1.40 12.63
C PRO A 33 0.95 -0.17 12.05
N PHE A 34 0.74 0.90 12.84
CA PHE A 34 0.23 2.17 12.30
C PHE A 34 1.16 2.77 11.25
N ILE A 35 2.46 2.93 11.57
CA ILE A 35 3.44 3.46 10.63
C ILE A 35 3.58 2.55 9.41
N ALA A 36 3.60 1.23 9.61
CA ALA A 36 3.63 0.28 8.51
C ALA A 36 2.43 0.45 7.56
N ALA A 37 1.23 0.67 8.09
CA ALA A 37 0.05 0.96 7.28
C ALA A 37 0.17 2.28 6.52
N VAL A 38 0.64 3.37 7.15
CA VAL A 38 0.81 4.68 6.49
C VAL A 38 1.85 4.61 5.36
N VAL A 39 3.00 3.98 5.61
CA VAL A 39 4.05 3.78 4.61
C VAL A 39 3.55 2.88 3.48
N GLY A 40 2.84 1.80 3.83
CA GLY A 40 2.25 0.87 2.87
C GLY A 40 1.23 1.53 1.93
N ILE A 41 0.34 2.36 2.47
CA ILE A 41 -0.61 3.16 1.66
C ILE A 41 0.14 4.08 0.69
N ASN A 42 1.17 4.78 1.16
CA ASN A 42 1.99 5.63 0.28
C ASN A 42 2.65 4.84 -0.84
N PHE A 43 3.22 3.68 -0.52
CA PHE A 43 3.84 2.80 -1.51
C PHE A 43 2.84 2.31 -2.57
N ILE A 44 1.63 1.93 -2.15
CA ILE A 44 0.56 1.52 -3.07
C ILE A 44 0.18 2.68 -4.00
N LEU A 45 0.01 3.88 -3.47
CA LEU A 45 -0.33 5.06 -4.29
C LEU A 45 0.75 5.36 -5.33
N ILE A 46 2.03 5.38 -4.95
CA ILE A 46 3.15 5.60 -5.87
C ILE A 46 3.18 4.52 -6.95
N SER A 47 3.00 3.26 -6.55
CA SER A 47 3.00 2.12 -7.47
C SER A 47 1.85 2.21 -8.48
N ILE A 48 0.66 2.63 -8.06
CA ILE A 48 -0.49 2.86 -8.97
C ILE A 48 -0.17 3.99 -9.95
N VAL A 49 0.41 5.10 -9.49
CA VAL A 49 0.79 6.22 -10.36
C VAL A 49 1.82 5.78 -11.41
N GLN A 50 2.83 5.00 -11.01
CA GLN A 50 3.81 4.45 -11.96
C GLN A 50 3.18 3.51 -12.97
N VAL A 51 2.35 2.56 -12.54
CA VAL A 51 1.66 1.63 -13.47
C VAL A 51 0.77 2.39 -14.45
N ARG A 52 0.14 3.49 -14.02
CA ARG A 52 -0.64 4.34 -14.94
C ARG A 52 0.25 5.07 -15.96
N ARG A 53 1.40 5.60 -15.54
CA ARG A 53 2.37 6.24 -16.44
C ARG A 53 2.91 5.27 -17.48
N GLU A 54 3.32 4.06 -17.07
CA GLU A 54 3.80 3.03 -17.98
C GLU A 54 2.76 2.70 -19.07
N ARG A 55 1.47 2.65 -18.71
CA ARG A 55 0.37 2.42 -19.66
C ARG A 55 0.10 3.58 -20.61
N GLU A 56 0.28 4.82 -20.15
CA GLU A 56 0.11 6.02 -20.97
C GLU A 56 1.28 6.20 -21.95
N GLU A 57 2.50 5.82 -21.55
CA GLU A 57 3.69 5.82 -22.41
C GLU A 57 3.62 4.72 -23.49
N ASP A 58 3.15 3.51 -23.16
CA ASP A 58 2.97 2.43 -24.14
C ASP A 58 1.84 2.70 -25.17
N GLY A 59 0.87 3.55 -24.83
CA GLY A 59 -0.23 3.95 -25.73
C GLY A 59 0.10 5.12 -26.67
N GLY A 60 1.20 5.84 -26.44
CA GLY A 60 1.56 7.09 -27.13
C GLY A 60 2.43 6.93 -28.38
N THR A 61 2.95 5.74 -28.68
CA THR A 61 3.91 5.52 -29.78
C THR A 61 3.26 5.06 -31.09
N SER A 62 1.94 5.25 -31.25
CA SER A 62 1.19 4.93 -32.48
C SER A 62 0.47 6.12 -33.09
N SER A 63 1.11 7.30 -33.09
CA SER A 63 0.65 8.48 -33.85
C SER A 63 1.71 8.96 -34.83
#